data_AF-A0AAX4JHS7-F1
#
_entry.id   AF-A0AAX4JHS7-F1
#
_cell.length_a   1.000
_cell.length_b   1.000
_cell.length_c   1.000
_cell.angle_alpha   90.00
_cell.angle_beta   90.00
_cell.angle_gamma   90.00
#
_symmetry.space_group_name_H-M   'P 1'
#
loop_
_entity.id
_entity.type
_entity.pdbx_description
1 polymer ?
#
loop_
_entity_poly.entity_id
_entity_poly.type
_entity_poly.pdbx_seq_one_letter_code
_entity_poly.pdbx_strand_id
1 'polypeptide(L)'
;MNWSLERLHLSQNKPLLNRNSQLKKKMNLVKKVKNLNSENMEILFNELYEENMEQFYSEIVNSLLNIKISSIEDIKNVIRIISIYSKDNKFINNLYLNLNYKINYWHKIVFIESHLLNNDSYKPNKDVMNLFLDQNIIHKIFYIEYIMCFHEDKKLLELANIEKKKIGMIDLELIKEKEVERIINACRVIDLPYDEHKEDTNFKQVIEAQKNEFDFYTSRCSGDESVSVPKNAKEIVEFLKNNSNDIAKIDETSKFLRKSENVKMISVVYNKLRHNLCYLPMLARIIKNCGMICKKSINKILEEMIENRINNRNDQINGIYLITELVKFRYINPNECFNLLEHFFRQKDIEICCLILKNVSRFYLIDEQLNSRTRDFLDKILSYGNKCSNIECIFINDMITKVFPKNETNNLMNLDGFLSDHFQKDIFKFNGELYEILKKNKKFVFSLLCTPWKFKDMDFLIFLSQNFLLDKIIIDFFIFIINLIGETYKLKAIYYTKVVSGLLRCIDYTEQENFINKFYQMNIKKEVKVRIIISLISGMGYCVKTRHIPFLKQICSQLRSVEIQNLLFNLCESIGVKYEVSVDEDSLDEEIRLMERL
;
A
#
# COMPACT_ATOMS: atom_id res chain seq x y z
N MET A 1 -38.61 -4.84 8.32
CA MET A 1 -39.84 -5.62 8.02
C MET A 1 -40.06 -6.57 9.16
N ASN A 2 -41.29 -6.73 9.66
CA ASN A 2 -41.56 -7.68 10.74
C ASN A 2 -41.48 -9.12 10.21
N TRP A 3 -40.57 -9.93 10.74
CA TRP A 3 -40.37 -11.31 10.27
C TRP A 3 -41.60 -12.18 10.48
N SER A 4 -42.42 -11.92 11.50
CA SER A 4 -43.67 -12.67 11.72
C SER A 4 -44.66 -12.49 10.55
N LEU A 5 -44.78 -11.27 10.03
CA LEU A 5 -45.59 -10.97 8.84
C LEU A 5 -45.00 -11.61 7.58
N GLU A 6 -43.69 -11.53 7.40
CA GLU A 6 -43.01 -12.15 6.27
C GLU A 6 -43.17 -13.68 6.29
N ARG A 7 -43.02 -14.33 7.45
CA ARG A 7 -43.22 -15.77 7.65
C ARG A 7 -44.64 -16.20 7.26
N LEU A 8 -45.66 -15.41 7.61
CA LEU A 8 -47.04 -15.67 7.18
C LEU A 8 -47.20 -15.60 5.66
N HIS A 9 -46.55 -14.65 4.99
CA HIS A 9 -46.56 -14.61 3.53
C HIS A 9 -45.83 -15.81 2.91
N LEU A 10 -44.71 -16.22 3.48
CA LEU A 10 -43.94 -17.37 3.00
C LEU A 10 -44.69 -18.70 3.18
N SER A 11 -45.44 -18.89 4.29
CA SER A 11 -46.23 -20.11 4.52
C SER A 11 -47.47 -20.19 3.62
N GLN A 12 -47.99 -19.04 3.19
CA GLN A 12 -49.13 -18.88 2.28
C GLN A 12 -48.76 -18.99 0.80
N ASN A 13 -47.47 -19.04 0.45
CA ASN A 13 -47.05 -19.25 -0.93
C ASN A 13 -47.64 -20.56 -1.45
N LYS A 14 -48.64 -20.43 -2.34
CA LYS A 14 -49.10 -21.55 -3.17
C LYS A 14 -47.90 -22.00 -3.99
N PRO A 15 -47.69 -23.32 -4.21
CA PRO A 15 -46.64 -23.76 -5.08
C PRO A 15 -46.85 -23.08 -6.43
N LEU A 16 -45.96 -22.16 -6.78
CA LEU A 16 -45.80 -21.70 -8.15
C LEU A 16 -45.15 -22.86 -8.92
N LEU A 17 -45.88 -23.98 -9.04
CA LEU A 17 -45.63 -25.06 -9.98
C LEU A 17 -45.96 -24.61 -11.41
N ASN A 18 -45.69 -23.35 -11.70
CA ASN A 18 -45.74 -22.78 -13.01
C ASN A 18 -44.68 -21.67 -13.04
N ARG A 19 -43.43 -22.03 -13.37
CA ARG A 19 -42.81 -21.64 -14.65
C ARG A 19 -41.28 -21.73 -14.71
N ASN A 20 -40.81 -22.22 -15.87
CA ASN A 20 -39.68 -21.68 -16.66
C ASN A 20 -38.23 -22.20 -16.49
N SER A 21 -37.97 -23.46 -16.13
CA SER A 21 -36.70 -24.13 -16.53
C SER A 21 -36.91 -25.29 -17.52
N GLN A 22 -38.11 -25.86 -17.54
CA GLN A 22 -38.50 -26.84 -18.55
C GLN A 22 -38.72 -26.21 -19.95
N LEU A 23 -38.88 -24.90 -20.10
CA LEU A 23 -39.30 -24.31 -21.39
C LEU A 23 -38.23 -24.31 -22.49
N LYS A 24 -36.94 -24.12 -22.16
CA LYS A 24 -35.84 -24.22 -23.14
C LYS A 24 -35.53 -25.68 -23.54
N LYS A 25 -35.59 -26.63 -22.58
CA LYS A 25 -35.42 -28.07 -22.85
C LYS A 25 -36.65 -28.67 -23.56
N LYS A 26 -37.87 -28.25 -23.21
CA LYS A 26 -39.13 -28.74 -23.83
C LYS A 26 -39.31 -28.31 -25.28
N MET A 27 -38.83 -27.14 -25.72
CA MET A 27 -38.86 -26.77 -27.14
C MET A 27 -37.97 -27.67 -28.02
N ASN A 28 -36.85 -28.17 -27.48
CA ASN A 28 -36.01 -29.16 -28.15
C ASN A 28 -36.63 -30.56 -28.17
N LEU A 29 -37.25 -30.97 -27.06
CA LEU A 29 -38.02 -32.22 -26.97
C LEU A 29 -39.23 -32.22 -27.91
N VAL A 30 -40.00 -31.13 -28.00
CA VAL A 30 -41.15 -31.01 -28.92
C VAL A 30 -40.71 -31.05 -30.40
N LYS A 31 -39.52 -30.53 -30.74
CA LYS A 31 -38.94 -30.66 -32.08
C LYS A 31 -38.53 -32.12 -32.40
N LYS A 32 -38.00 -32.85 -31.43
CA LYS A 32 -37.67 -34.29 -31.56
C LYS A 32 -38.92 -35.18 -31.62
N VAL A 33 -39.95 -34.87 -30.82
CA VAL A 33 -41.27 -35.55 -30.83
C VAL A 33 -42.05 -35.28 -32.12
N LYS A 34 -41.81 -34.16 -32.82
CA LYS A 34 -42.42 -33.91 -34.14
C LYS A 34 -41.79 -34.71 -35.29
N ASN A 35 -40.60 -35.28 -35.07
CA ASN A 35 -39.83 -36.05 -36.05
C ASN A 35 -39.67 -37.52 -35.58
N LEU A 36 -40.78 -38.18 -35.24
CA LEU A 36 -40.77 -39.53 -34.69
C LEU A 36 -40.48 -40.61 -35.75
N ASN A 37 -39.46 -41.41 -35.48
CA ASN A 37 -39.16 -42.70 -36.10
C ASN A 37 -38.96 -43.75 -34.99
N SER A 38 -39.36 -45.00 -35.26
CA SER A 38 -39.51 -46.07 -34.26
C SER A 38 -38.23 -46.41 -33.48
N GLU A 39 -37.06 -46.12 -34.04
CA GLU A 39 -35.75 -46.35 -33.41
C GLU A 39 -35.40 -45.31 -32.32
N ASN A 40 -36.06 -44.15 -32.29
CA ASN A 40 -35.76 -43.06 -31.36
C ASN A 40 -36.67 -43.03 -30.11
N MET A 41 -37.66 -43.92 -30.03
CA MET A 41 -38.65 -43.94 -28.93
C MET A 41 -38.07 -44.47 -27.62
N GLU A 42 -37.30 -45.55 -27.64
CA GLU A 42 -36.67 -46.11 -26.42
C GLU A 42 -35.62 -45.17 -25.82
N ILE A 43 -34.83 -44.49 -26.65
CA ILE A 43 -33.85 -43.49 -26.21
C ILE A 43 -34.54 -42.29 -25.55
N LEU A 44 -35.66 -41.83 -26.13
CA LEU A 44 -36.47 -40.76 -25.55
C LEU A 44 -37.13 -41.18 -24.23
N PHE A 45 -37.60 -42.43 -24.13
CA PHE A 45 -38.14 -42.99 -22.89
C PHE A 45 -37.07 -43.13 -21.80
N ASN A 46 -35.85 -43.53 -22.16
CA ASN A 46 -34.72 -43.58 -21.23
C ASN A 46 -34.27 -42.18 -20.79
N GLU A 47 -34.16 -41.20 -21.70
CA GLU A 47 -33.86 -39.79 -21.35
C GLU A 47 -34.94 -39.16 -20.44
N LEU A 48 -36.21 -39.57 -20.61
CA LEU A 48 -37.34 -39.13 -19.75
C LEU A 48 -37.38 -39.86 -18.40
N TYR A 49 -36.91 -41.11 -18.33
CA TYR A 49 -36.77 -41.87 -17.08
C TYR A 49 -35.52 -41.43 -16.27
N GLU A 50 -34.50 -40.89 -16.94
CA GLU A 50 -33.23 -40.47 -16.33
C GLU A 50 -33.19 -39.02 -15.80
N GLU A 51 -34.20 -38.17 -16.05
CA GLU A 51 -34.25 -36.83 -15.43
C GLU A 51 -34.62 -36.90 -13.93
N ASN A 52 -33.59 -37.06 -13.09
CA ASN A 52 -33.71 -37.29 -11.67
C ASN A 52 -33.88 -35.97 -10.88
N MET A 53 -35.13 -35.64 -10.50
CA MET A 53 -35.44 -34.52 -9.61
C MET A 53 -34.77 -34.64 -8.22
N GLU A 54 -34.38 -35.85 -7.81
CA GLU A 54 -33.65 -36.07 -6.55
C GLU A 54 -32.23 -35.55 -6.62
N GLN A 55 -31.58 -35.60 -7.79
CA GLN A 55 -30.27 -34.99 -7.99
C GLN A 55 -30.37 -33.47 -7.88
N PHE A 56 -31.41 -32.87 -8.49
CA PHE A 56 -31.66 -31.43 -8.40
C PHE A 56 -31.93 -30.97 -6.95
N TYR A 57 -32.76 -31.69 -6.20
CA TYR A 57 -32.98 -31.39 -4.79
C TYR A 57 -31.73 -31.60 -3.95
N SER A 58 -30.94 -32.62 -4.23
CA SER A 58 -29.68 -32.86 -3.53
C SER A 58 -28.67 -31.75 -3.80
N GLU A 59 -28.56 -31.27 -5.03
CA GLU A 59 -27.68 -30.15 -5.38
C GLU A 59 -28.12 -28.83 -4.72
N ILE A 60 -29.43 -28.53 -4.68
CA ILE A 60 -29.94 -27.35 -3.99
C ILE A 60 -29.71 -27.46 -2.48
N VAL A 61 -30.07 -28.59 -1.86
CA VAL A 61 -29.89 -28.82 -0.42
C VAL A 61 -28.41 -28.73 -0.05
N ASN A 62 -27.52 -29.37 -0.81
CA ASN A 62 -26.07 -29.28 -0.59
C ASN A 62 -25.56 -27.85 -0.76
N SER A 63 -26.04 -27.13 -1.76
CA SER A 63 -25.64 -25.74 -1.98
C SER A 63 -26.08 -24.85 -0.82
N LEU A 64 -27.32 -25.00 -0.36
CA LEU A 64 -27.87 -24.24 0.77
C LEU A 64 -27.13 -24.55 2.08
N LEU A 65 -26.91 -25.82 2.39
CA LEU A 65 -26.28 -26.28 3.64
C LEU A 65 -24.77 -25.96 3.71
N ASN A 66 -24.12 -25.67 2.59
CA ASN A 66 -22.71 -25.28 2.53
C ASN A 66 -22.49 -23.76 2.52
N ILE A 67 -23.54 -22.94 2.63
CA ILE A 67 -23.40 -21.48 2.68
C ILE A 67 -22.69 -21.06 3.98
N LYS A 68 -21.71 -20.16 3.84
CA LYS A 68 -21.08 -19.50 4.98
C LYS A 68 -21.99 -18.39 5.50
N ILE A 69 -22.62 -18.61 6.65
CA ILE A 69 -23.50 -17.65 7.31
C ILE A 69 -22.67 -16.58 8.03
N SER A 70 -22.78 -15.33 7.58
CA SER A 70 -22.05 -14.18 8.15
C SER A 70 -22.98 -13.24 8.91
N SER A 71 -24.30 -13.33 8.66
CA SER A 71 -25.32 -12.54 9.34
C SER A 71 -26.63 -13.33 9.54
N ILE A 72 -27.50 -12.80 10.40
CA ILE A 72 -28.87 -13.32 10.58
C ILE A 72 -29.73 -13.18 9.31
N GLU A 73 -29.40 -12.24 8.41
CA GLU A 73 -30.11 -12.04 7.14
C GLU A 73 -29.81 -13.18 6.15
N ASP A 74 -28.61 -13.78 6.20
CA ASP A 74 -28.27 -14.94 5.37
C ASP A 74 -29.18 -16.13 5.71
N ILE A 75 -29.47 -16.33 7.01
CA ILE A 75 -30.40 -17.37 7.47
C ILE A 75 -31.81 -17.08 6.94
N LYS A 76 -32.26 -15.82 6.98
CA LYS A 76 -33.55 -15.42 6.40
C LYS A 76 -33.60 -15.71 4.89
N ASN A 77 -32.54 -15.42 4.16
CA ASN A 77 -32.43 -15.72 2.73
C ASN A 77 -32.50 -17.23 2.44
N VAL A 78 -31.81 -18.05 3.25
CA VAL A 78 -31.91 -19.51 3.16
C VAL A 78 -33.36 -19.95 3.38
N ILE A 79 -34.04 -19.42 4.40
CA ILE A 79 -35.44 -19.75 4.70
C ILE A 79 -36.38 -19.30 3.57
N ARG A 80 -36.16 -18.12 2.98
CA ARG A 80 -36.90 -17.64 1.80
C ARG A 80 -36.78 -18.63 0.65
N ILE A 81 -35.56 -19.13 0.37
CA ILE A 81 -35.35 -20.14 -0.68
C ILE A 81 -36.05 -21.46 -0.32
N ILE A 82 -35.92 -21.92 0.93
CA ILE A 82 -36.59 -23.14 1.41
C ILE A 82 -38.12 -23.02 1.26
N SER A 83 -38.69 -21.85 1.55
CA SER A 83 -40.14 -21.61 1.43
C SER A 83 -40.69 -21.86 0.03
N ILE A 84 -39.88 -21.67 -1.02
CA ILE A 84 -40.27 -21.93 -2.41
C ILE A 84 -40.57 -23.42 -2.62
N TYR A 85 -39.80 -24.28 -1.95
CA TYR A 85 -39.87 -25.73 -2.09
C TYR A 85 -40.54 -26.41 -0.89
N SER A 86 -41.05 -25.65 0.08
CA SER A 86 -41.41 -26.20 1.39
C SER A 86 -42.62 -27.14 1.34
N LYS A 87 -43.48 -27.00 0.33
CA LYS A 87 -44.63 -27.87 0.09
C LYS A 87 -44.28 -29.18 -0.65
N ASP A 88 -43.04 -29.37 -1.11
CA ASP A 88 -42.58 -30.64 -1.69
C ASP A 88 -41.97 -31.53 -0.60
N ASN A 89 -42.68 -32.62 -0.28
CA ASN A 89 -42.26 -33.58 0.73
C ASN A 89 -40.90 -34.23 0.43
N LYS A 90 -40.54 -34.43 -0.86
CA LYS A 90 -39.25 -35.02 -1.22
C LYS A 90 -38.11 -34.06 -0.91
N PHE A 91 -38.28 -32.77 -1.22
CA PHE A 91 -37.30 -31.75 -0.88
C PHE A 91 -37.12 -31.61 0.63
N ILE A 92 -38.21 -31.53 1.39
CA ILE A 92 -38.17 -31.39 2.85
C ILE A 92 -37.54 -32.62 3.52
N ASN A 93 -37.89 -33.83 3.08
CA ASN A 93 -37.26 -35.05 3.59
C ASN A 93 -35.75 -35.07 3.29
N ASN A 94 -35.34 -34.67 2.08
CA ASN A 94 -33.93 -34.59 1.73
C ASN A 94 -33.18 -33.51 2.53
N LEU A 95 -33.82 -32.35 2.76
CA LEU A 95 -33.27 -31.31 3.63
C LEU A 95 -33.04 -31.87 5.04
N TYR A 96 -34.03 -32.52 5.64
CA TYR A 96 -33.95 -33.03 7.01
C TYR A 96 -32.93 -34.14 7.20
N LEU A 97 -32.74 -35.00 6.19
CA LEU A 97 -31.71 -36.03 6.21
C LEU A 97 -30.29 -35.44 6.20
N ASN A 98 -30.10 -34.27 5.58
CA ASN A 98 -28.78 -33.64 5.44
C ASN A 98 -28.48 -32.56 6.51
N LEU A 99 -29.45 -32.22 7.36
CA LEU A 99 -29.23 -31.24 8.45
C LEU A 99 -28.32 -31.81 9.54
N ASN A 100 -27.09 -31.31 9.59
CA ASN A 100 -26.13 -31.63 10.64
C ASN A 100 -26.31 -30.79 11.93
N TYR A 101 -27.19 -31.26 12.83
CA TYR A 101 -27.50 -30.59 14.10
C TYR A 101 -26.35 -30.54 15.12
N LYS A 102 -25.31 -31.37 14.96
CA LYS A 102 -24.20 -31.45 15.92
C LYS A 102 -23.13 -30.40 15.66
N ILE A 103 -22.98 -29.97 14.42
CA ILE A 103 -21.85 -29.13 13.99
C ILE A 103 -22.30 -27.69 13.72
N ASN A 104 -23.47 -27.49 13.08
CA ASN A 104 -23.88 -26.17 12.60
C ASN A 104 -25.07 -25.62 13.40
N TYR A 105 -24.86 -24.56 14.18
CA TYR A 105 -25.92 -23.92 14.97
C TYR A 105 -27.14 -23.53 14.11
N TRP A 106 -26.90 -22.98 12.92
CA TRP A 106 -27.95 -22.45 12.05
C TRP A 106 -28.78 -23.55 11.37
N HIS A 107 -28.29 -24.79 11.31
CA HIS A 107 -29.10 -25.92 10.84
C HIS A 107 -30.26 -26.22 11.79
N LYS A 108 -30.08 -26.04 13.12
CA LYS A 108 -31.17 -26.16 14.10
C LYS A 108 -32.22 -25.06 13.90
N ILE A 109 -31.78 -23.84 13.56
CA ILE A 109 -32.67 -22.72 13.24
C ILE A 109 -33.47 -23.02 11.98
N VAL A 110 -32.81 -23.47 10.92
CA VAL A 110 -33.46 -23.83 9.65
C VAL A 110 -34.51 -24.91 9.86
N PHE A 111 -34.23 -25.93 10.68
CA PHE A 111 -35.19 -26.97 11.02
C PHE A 111 -36.46 -26.42 11.71
N ILE A 112 -36.29 -25.58 12.73
CA ILE A 112 -37.42 -24.98 13.44
C ILE A 112 -38.26 -24.13 12.48
N GLU A 113 -37.61 -23.30 11.67
CA GLU A 113 -38.29 -22.41 10.73
C GLU A 113 -38.95 -23.16 9.56
N SER A 114 -38.33 -24.22 9.03
CA SER A 114 -38.96 -25.06 8.02
C SER A 114 -40.16 -25.82 8.57
N HIS A 115 -40.11 -26.28 9.83
CA HIS A 115 -41.27 -26.87 10.50
C HIS A 115 -42.40 -25.87 10.68
N LEU A 116 -42.09 -24.62 11.08
CA LEU A 116 -43.05 -23.53 11.16
C LEU A 116 -43.70 -23.20 9.82
N LEU A 117 -42.95 -23.26 8.71
CA LEU A 117 -43.48 -23.00 7.36
C LEU A 117 -44.41 -24.13 6.86
N ASN A 118 -44.20 -25.36 7.33
CA ASN A 118 -44.86 -26.54 6.78
C ASN A 118 -45.98 -27.10 7.64
N ASN A 119 -46.00 -26.78 8.94
CA ASN A 119 -46.98 -27.29 9.87
C ASN A 119 -47.57 -26.19 10.75
N ASP A 120 -48.78 -25.75 10.41
CA ASP A 120 -49.50 -24.70 11.16
C ASP A 120 -49.81 -25.11 12.62
N SER A 121 -49.78 -26.40 12.94
CA SER A 121 -49.98 -26.92 14.31
C SER A 121 -48.68 -27.01 15.13
N TYR A 122 -47.52 -26.76 14.52
CA TYR A 122 -46.23 -26.86 15.18
C TYR A 122 -46.02 -25.68 16.15
N LYS A 123 -45.72 -26.02 17.41
CA LYS A 123 -45.43 -25.04 18.46
C LYS A 123 -43.92 -24.98 18.70
N PRO A 124 -43.23 -23.92 18.26
CA PRO A 124 -41.77 -23.87 18.26
C PRO A 124 -41.20 -23.76 19.67
N ASN A 125 -42.00 -23.33 20.66
CA ASN A 125 -41.53 -23.00 22.00
C ASN A 125 -40.70 -24.12 22.65
N LYS A 126 -41.09 -25.39 22.51
CA LYS A 126 -40.32 -26.50 23.08
C LYS A 126 -38.95 -26.66 22.42
N ASP A 127 -38.89 -26.56 21.10
CA ASP A 127 -37.66 -26.80 20.34
C ASP A 127 -36.72 -25.57 20.38
N VAL A 128 -37.28 -24.37 20.41
CA VAL A 128 -36.54 -23.13 20.70
C VAL A 128 -35.92 -23.18 22.09
N MET A 129 -36.64 -23.67 23.10
CA MET A 129 -36.11 -23.84 24.46
C MET A 129 -34.97 -24.87 24.50
N ASN A 130 -35.06 -25.94 23.71
CA ASN A 130 -34.01 -26.95 23.60
C ASN A 130 -32.70 -26.39 22.99
N LEU A 131 -32.73 -25.27 22.26
CA LEU A 131 -31.51 -24.63 21.74
C LEU A 131 -30.57 -24.20 22.87
N PHE A 132 -31.10 -23.81 24.02
CA PHE A 132 -30.30 -23.35 25.17
C PHE A 132 -29.62 -24.48 25.96
N LEU A 133 -29.95 -25.74 25.65
CA LEU A 133 -29.25 -26.91 26.18
C LEU A 133 -27.90 -27.16 25.49
N ASP A 134 -27.59 -26.44 24.40
CA ASP A 134 -26.31 -26.52 23.71
C ASP A 134 -25.17 -26.09 24.65
N GLN A 135 -24.12 -26.89 24.75
CA GLN A 135 -22.99 -26.60 25.65
C GLN A 135 -22.07 -25.49 25.09
N ASN A 136 -22.15 -25.20 23.79
CA ASN A 136 -21.32 -24.19 23.15
C ASN A 136 -21.87 -22.77 23.38
N ILE A 137 -21.12 -21.94 24.11
CA ILE A 137 -21.47 -20.55 24.41
C ILE A 137 -21.66 -19.73 23.12
N ILE A 138 -20.83 -19.95 22.10
CA ILE A 138 -20.93 -19.25 20.80
C ILE A 138 -22.27 -19.53 20.14
N HIS A 139 -22.70 -20.80 20.14
CA HIS A 139 -23.99 -21.17 19.58
C HIS A 139 -25.15 -20.53 20.35
N LYS A 140 -25.06 -20.44 21.69
CA LYS A 140 -26.06 -19.76 22.51
C LYS A 140 -26.24 -18.30 22.13
N ILE A 141 -25.15 -17.57 21.86
CA ILE A 141 -25.21 -16.18 21.38
C ILE A 141 -26.03 -16.09 20.10
N PHE A 142 -25.77 -16.97 19.13
CA PHE A 142 -26.52 -16.98 17.88
C PHE A 142 -27.98 -17.41 18.04
N TYR A 143 -28.30 -18.29 19.00
CA TYR A 143 -29.68 -18.65 19.30
C TYR A 143 -30.44 -17.49 19.97
N ILE A 144 -29.78 -16.71 20.83
CA ILE A 144 -30.35 -15.49 21.42
C ILE A 144 -30.66 -14.48 20.30
N GLU A 145 -29.73 -14.24 19.39
CA GLU A 145 -29.93 -13.35 18.24
C GLU A 145 -31.08 -13.83 17.35
N TYR A 146 -31.16 -15.14 17.10
CA TYR A 146 -32.29 -15.74 16.38
C TYR A 146 -33.61 -15.45 17.09
N ILE A 147 -33.71 -15.71 18.39
CA ILE A 147 -34.95 -15.49 19.16
C ILE A 147 -35.36 -14.02 19.12
N MET A 148 -34.42 -13.10 19.35
CA MET A 148 -34.68 -11.66 19.32
C MET A 148 -35.09 -11.15 17.93
N CYS A 149 -34.60 -11.76 16.86
CA CYS A 149 -34.90 -11.35 15.48
C CYS A 149 -36.14 -12.04 14.87
N PHE A 150 -36.51 -13.24 15.33
CA PHE A 150 -37.51 -14.11 14.68
C PHE A 150 -38.78 -14.31 15.50
N HIS A 151 -38.78 -14.00 16.80
CA HIS A 151 -39.89 -14.31 17.71
C HIS A 151 -40.33 -13.08 18.51
N GLU A 152 -41.64 -12.91 18.63
CA GLU A 152 -42.28 -11.83 19.40
C GLU A 152 -42.87 -12.33 20.73
N ASP A 153 -42.75 -13.64 21.02
CA ASP A 153 -43.26 -14.24 22.27
C ASP A 153 -42.47 -13.70 23.47
N LYS A 154 -43.18 -12.98 24.36
CA LYS A 154 -42.61 -12.38 25.56
C LYS A 154 -41.86 -13.38 26.44
N LYS A 155 -42.34 -14.63 26.56
CA LYS A 155 -41.68 -15.65 27.39
C LYS A 155 -40.35 -16.09 26.80
N LEU A 156 -40.27 -16.21 25.47
CA LEU A 156 -39.02 -16.56 24.78
C LEU A 156 -38.02 -15.40 24.87
N LEU A 157 -38.49 -14.16 24.73
CA LEU A 157 -37.65 -12.97 24.87
C LEU A 157 -37.14 -12.79 26.31
N GLU A 158 -37.97 -13.02 27.32
CA GLU A 158 -37.55 -13.02 28.72
C GLU A 158 -36.47 -14.07 28.99
N LEU A 159 -36.64 -15.28 28.47
CA LEU A 159 -35.65 -16.34 28.61
C LEU A 159 -34.35 -16.05 27.86
N ALA A 160 -34.43 -15.51 26.65
CA ALA A 160 -33.26 -15.07 25.90
C ALA A 160 -32.48 -13.99 26.68
N ASN A 161 -33.17 -13.06 27.35
CA ASN A 161 -32.56 -12.07 28.23
C ASN A 161 -31.93 -12.68 29.49
N ILE A 162 -32.52 -13.72 30.08
CA ILE A 162 -31.93 -14.46 31.21
C ILE A 162 -30.62 -15.14 30.78
N GLU A 163 -30.63 -15.82 29.63
CA GLU A 163 -29.43 -16.49 29.10
C GLU A 163 -28.37 -15.49 28.68
N LYS A 164 -28.74 -14.36 28.06
CA LYS A 164 -27.86 -13.23 27.77
C LYS A 164 -27.09 -12.77 29.02
N LYS A 165 -27.80 -12.60 30.15
CA LYS A 165 -27.18 -12.22 31.43
C LYS A 165 -26.23 -13.28 32.00
N LYS A 166 -26.50 -14.58 31.77
CA LYS A 166 -25.62 -15.67 32.22
C LYS A 166 -24.31 -15.73 31.43
N ILE A 167 -24.33 -15.35 30.15
CA ILE A 167 -23.12 -15.31 29.31
C ILE A 167 -22.17 -14.21 29.79
N GLY A 168 -22.69 -13.04 30.15
CA GLY A 168 -21.86 -11.93 30.64
C GLY A 168 -21.02 -11.30 29.54
N MET A 169 -19.78 -10.91 29.86
CA MET A 169 -18.85 -10.32 28.90
C MET A 169 -18.11 -11.42 28.12
N ILE A 170 -18.03 -11.26 26.80
CA ILE A 170 -17.33 -12.21 25.93
C ILE A 170 -15.89 -11.75 25.71
N ASP A 171 -14.95 -12.67 25.95
CA ASP A 171 -13.56 -12.52 25.55
C ASP A 171 -13.37 -13.02 24.11
N LEU A 172 -13.01 -12.10 23.19
CA LEU A 172 -12.79 -12.39 21.77
C LEU A 172 -11.47 -13.14 21.47
N GLU A 173 -10.56 -13.25 22.44
CA GLU A 173 -9.30 -13.99 22.29
C GLU A 173 -9.51 -15.50 22.27
N LEU A 174 -10.50 -15.97 23.03
CA LEU A 174 -10.83 -17.40 23.15
C LEU A 174 -11.62 -17.95 21.94
N ILE A 175 -11.95 -17.08 20.99
CA ILE A 175 -12.79 -17.39 19.82
C ILE A 175 -11.92 -17.59 18.57
N LYS A 176 -12.24 -18.63 17.80
CA LYS A 176 -11.60 -18.91 16.51
C LYS A 176 -11.77 -17.75 15.55
N GLU A 177 -10.69 -17.32 14.91
CA GLU A 177 -10.63 -16.14 14.02
C GLU A 177 -11.74 -16.09 12.96
N LYS A 178 -12.11 -17.24 12.40
CA LYS A 178 -13.17 -17.35 11.38
C LYS A 178 -14.58 -17.01 11.86
N GLU A 179 -14.83 -17.01 13.17
CA GLU A 179 -16.14 -16.82 13.80
C GLU A 179 -16.29 -15.44 14.46
N VAL A 180 -15.18 -14.71 14.63
CA VAL A 180 -15.12 -13.42 15.36
C VAL A 180 -16.08 -12.40 14.78
N GLU A 181 -16.04 -12.18 13.46
CA GLU A 181 -16.89 -11.19 12.79
C GLU A 181 -18.39 -11.49 12.98
N ARG A 182 -18.78 -12.76 12.85
CA ARG A 182 -20.16 -13.21 13.04
C ARG A 182 -20.62 -13.02 14.49
N ILE A 183 -19.74 -13.26 15.46
CA ILE A 183 -20.02 -13.10 16.89
C ILE A 183 -20.14 -11.62 17.25
N ILE A 184 -19.26 -10.75 16.76
CA ILE A 184 -19.35 -9.30 16.98
C ILE A 184 -20.68 -8.77 16.46
N ASN A 185 -21.06 -9.17 15.23
CA ASN A 185 -22.35 -8.78 14.66
C ASN A 185 -23.53 -9.27 15.52
N ALA A 186 -23.48 -10.52 16.00
CA ALA A 186 -24.51 -11.04 16.90
C ALA A 186 -24.58 -10.23 18.21
N CYS A 187 -23.44 -9.99 18.86
CA CYS A 187 -23.33 -9.24 20.11
C CYS A 187 -23.89 -7.83 19.99
N ARG A 188 -23.65 -7.15 18.85
CA ARG A 188 -24.24 -5.84 18.56
C ARG A 188 -25.75 -5.88 18.42
N VAL A 189 -26.29 -6.91 17.76
CA VAL A 189 -27.74 -7.07 17.59
C VAL A 189 -28.43 -7.36 18.93
N ILE A 190 -27.81 -8.19 19.78
CA ILE A 190 -28.38 -8.57 21.08
C ILE A 190 -27.96 -7.64 22.22
N ASP A 191 -27.13 -6.62 21.96
CA ASP A 191 -26.59 -5.67 22.93
C ASP A 191 -25.81 -6.37 24.09
N LEU A 192 -24.97 -7.35 23.75
CA LEU A 192 -24.15 -8.10 24.70
C LEU A 192 -22.73 -7.50 24.71
N PRO A 193 -22.16 -7.14 25.89
CA PRO A 193 -20.84 -6.56 25.96
C PRO A 193 -19.77 -7.61 25.59
N TYR A 194 -18.76 -7.16 24.88
CA TYR A 194 -17.61 -7.97 24.49
C TYR A 194 -16.34 -7.14 24.65
N ASP A 195 -15.23 -7.82 24.95
CA ASP A 195 -13.93 -7.20 25.13
C ASP A 195 -13.22 -7.06 23.78
N GLU A 196 -12.96 -5.82 23.36
CA GLU A 196 -12.25 -5.49 22.12
C GLU A 196 -10.71 -5.58 22.29
N HIS A 197 -10.19 -6.25 23.33
CA HIS A 197 -8.74 -6.44 23.54
C HIS A 197 -7.99 -7.23 22.46
N LYS A 198 -8.65 -7.69 21.39
CA LYS A 198 -7.93 -7.79 20.11
C LYS A 198 -7.63 -6.38 19.66
N GLU A 199 -6.40 -5.92 19.92
CA GLU A 199 -5.74 -4.89 19.10
C GLU A 199 -6.28 -5.03 17.70
N ASP A 200 -7.04 -4.02 17.28
CA ASP A 200 -7.88 -4.07 16.10
C ASP A 200 -6.96 -4.36 14.91
N THR A 201 -6.80 -5.64 14.54
CA THR A 201 -6.11 -6.06 13.31
C THR A 201 -6.95 -5.71 12.08
N ASN A 202 -7.94 -4.82 12.24
CA ASN A 202 -8.40 -3.93 11.21
C ASN A 202 -7.20 -3.18 10.64
N PHE A 203 -6.63 -3.75 9.59
CA PHE A 203 -5.74 -3.11 8.63
C PHE A 203 -6.22 -1.70 8.19
N LYS A 204 -7.51 -1.38 8.35
CA LYS A 204 -8.04 -0.01 8.19
C LYS A 204 -7.38 1.00 9.14
N GLN A 205 -7.08 0.65 10.40
CA GLN A 205 -6.35 1.52 11.33
C GLN A 205 -4.85 1.64 10.96
N VAL A 206 -4.28 0.63 10.30
CA VAL A 206 -2.89 0.66 9.79
C VAL A 206 -2.77 1.51 8.52
N ILE A 207 -3.87 1.68 7.77
CA ILE A 207 -3.92 2.38 6.50
C ILE A 207 -4.98 3.49 6.58
N GLU A 208 -4.85 4.35 7.59
CA GLU A 208 -5.58 5.60 7.54
C GLU A 208 -5.01 6.47 6.40
N ALA A 209 -5.92 7.03 5.60
CA ALA A 209 -5.56 8.00 4.59
C ALA A 209 -5.01 9.24 5.30
N GLN A 210 -3.84 9.73 4.88
CA GLN A 210 -3.35 11.00 5.40
C GLN A 210 -4.32 12.11 4.97
N LYS A 211 -4.39 13.18 5.77
CA LYS A 211 -5.20 14.36 5.42
C LYS A 211 -4.75 14.87 4.04
N ASN A 212 -5.71 14.99 3.12
CA ASN A 212 -5.54 15.43 1.75
C ASN A 212 -4.72 14.49 0.83
N GLU A 213 -4.43 13.26 1.24
CA GLU A 213 -3.60 12.31 0.46
C GLU A 213 -4.13 12.06 -0.95
N PHE A 214 -5.45 11.99 -1.09
CA PHE A 214 -6.12 11.67 -2.35
C PHE A 214 -6.88 12.85 -2.95
N ASP A 215 -6.73 14.06 -2.41
CA ASP A 215 -7.47 15.25 -2.86
C ASP A 215 -7.21 15.55 -4.33
N PHE A 216 -5.98 15.30 -4.81
CA PHE A 216 -5.65 15.46 -6.23
C PHE A 216 -6.49 14.56 -7.15
N TYR A 217 -7.02 13.44 -6.65
CA TYR A 217 -7.80 12.48 -7.44
C TYR A 217 -9.32 12.65 -7.24
N THR A 218 -9.75 13.10 -6.06
CA THR A 218 -11.16 13.22 -5.67
C THR A 218 -11.72 14.63 -5.89
N SER A 219 -10.88 15.66 -5.78
CA SER A 219 -11.34 17.05 -5.83
C SER A 219 -11.79 17.46 -7.24
N ARG A 220 -12.95 18.11 -7.30
CA ARG A 220 -13.41 18.87 -8.45
C ARG A 220 -13.20 20.36 -8.12
N CYS A 221 -12.39 21.07 -8.91
CA CYS A 221 -12.30 22.52 -8.77
C CYS A 221 -13.64 23.15 -9.21
N SER A 222 -14.30 23.84 -8.29
CA SER A 222 -15.44 24.73 -8.52
C SER A 222 -14.96 26.18 -8.49
N GLY A 223 -14.02 26.53 -9.36
CA GLY A 223 -13.39 27.87 -9.40
C GLY A 223 -13.89 28.70 -10.57
N ASP A 224 -14.44 29.88 -10.25
CA ASP A 224 -14.86 30.97 -11.15
C ASP A 224 -13.70 31.80 -11.72
N GLU A 225 -12.44 31.37 -11.53
CA GLU A 225 -11.27 32.09 -12.05
C GLU A 225 -11.03 31.74 -13.52
N SER A 226 -11.15 32.74 -14.39
CA SER A 226 -10.83 32.62 -15.81
C SER A 226 -9.32 32.46 -16.03
N VAL A 227 -8.82 31.24 -15.96
CA VAL A 227 -7.41 30.93 -16.27
C VAL A 227 -7.18 31.06 -17.79
N SER A 228 -6.26 31.93 -18.21
CA SER A 228 -5.86 32.03 -19.62
C SER A 228 -4.93 30.88 -20.00
N VAL A 229 -5.44 29.91 -20.75
CA VAL A 229 -4.63 28.80 -21.28
C VAL A 229 -3.90 29.23 -22.57
N PRO A 230 -2.58 28.98 -22.69
CA PRO A 230 -1.85 29.27 -23.92
C PRO A 230 -2.41 28.50 -25.14
N LYS A 231 -2.31 29.08 -26.34
CA LYS A 231 -2.86 28.49 -27.57
C LYS A 231 -1.89 27.54 -28.29
N ASN A 232 -0.59 27.65 -28.02
CA ASN A 232 0.45 26.85 -28.68
C ASN A 232 0.83 25.63 -27.84
N ALA A 233 0.99 24.46 -28.46
CA ALA A 233 1.41 23.23 -27.80
C ALA A 233 2.73 23.36 -27.01
N LYS A 234 3.71 24.14 -27.49
CA LYS A 234 4.98 24.36 -26.75
C LYS A 234 4.74 25.16 -25.47
N GLU A 235 3.92 26.20 -25.55
CA GLU A 235 3.58 27.05 -24.40
C GLU A 235 2.69 26.29 -23.41
N ILE A 236 1.78 25.45 -23.88
CA ILE A 236 0.98 24.56 -23.03
C ILE A 236 1.89 23.60 -22.24
N VAL A 237 2.89 23.00 -22.89
CA VAL A 237 3.85 22.12 -22.20
C VAL A 237 4.59 22.87 -21.10
N GLU A 238 5.08 24.08 -21.38
CA GLU A 238 5.80 24.87 -20.37
C GLU A 238 4.89 25.37 -19.25
N PHE A 239 3.67 25.79 -19.59
CA PHE A 239 2.63 26.15 -18.64
C PHE A 239 2.30 24.98 -17.70
N LEU A 240 2.15 23.77 -18.23
CA LEU A 240 1.88 22.57 -17.43
C LEU A 240 3.06 22.19 -16.53
N LYS A 241 4.31 22.32 -16.99
CA LYS A 241 5.49 22.08 -16.13
C LYS A 241 5.54 23.02 -14.95
N ASN A 242 5.25 24.31 -15.17
CA ASN A 242 5.26 25.33 -14.13
C ASN A 242 4.08 25.21 -13.16
N ASN A 243 3.04 24.45 -13.51
CA ASN A 243 1.79 24.35 -12.76
C ASN A 243 1.36 22.89 -12.55
N SER A 244 2.31 21.96 -12.39
CA SER A 244 2.04 20.51 -12.38
C SER A 244 1.17 20.01 -11.22
N ASN A 245 1.04 20.82 -10.16
CA ASN A 245 0.24 20.53 -8.96
C ASN A 245 -1.02 21.41 -8.86
N ASP A 246 -1.22 22.35 -9.79
CA ASP A 246 -2.35 23.30 -9.78
C ASP A 246 -3.55 22.69 -10.49
N ILE A 247 -4.48 22.14 -9.69
CA ILE A 247 -5.66 21.40 -10.17
C ILE A 247 -6.51 22.26 -11.11
N ALA A 248 -6.71 23.54 -10.81
CA ALA A 248 -7.56 24.43 -11.59
C ALA A 248 -6.97 24.68 -12.98
N LYS A 249 -5.67 24.98 -13.05
CA LYS A 249 -4.97 25.20 -14.34
C LYS A 249 -4.91 23.94 -15.20
N ILE A 250 -4.75 22.78 -14.58
CA ILE A 250 -4.76 21.48 -15.28
C ILE A 250 -6.16 21.20 -15.86
N ASP A 251 -7.22 21.43 -15.08
CA ASP A 251 -8.59 21.21 -15.50
C ASP A 251 -8.99 22.17 -16.65
N GLU A 252 -8.62 23.45 -16.58
CA GLU A 252 -8.84 24.42 -17.67
C GLU A 252 -8.06 24.07 -18.93
N THR A 253 -6.80 23.65 -18.79
CA THR A 253 -6.02 23.15 -19.93
C THR A 253 -6.67 21.93 -20.55
N SER A 254 -7.24 21.04 -19.73
CA SER A 254 -7.98 19.88 -20.21
C SER A 254 -9.25 20.26 -20.99
N LYS A 255 -10.00 21.27 -20.52
CA LYS A 255 -11.16 21.83 -21.24
C LYS A 255 -10.74 22.42 -22.59
N PHE A 256 -9.62 23.13 -22.65
CA PHE A 256 -9.07 23.67 -23.89
C PHE A 256 -8.68 22.56 -24.88
N LEU A 257 -7.97 21.52 -24.41
CA LEU A 257 -7.52 20.39 -25.24
C LEU A 257 -8.67 19.50 -25.74
N ARG A 258 -9.77 19.41 -24.99
CA ARG A 258 -10.96 18.62 -25.35
C ARG A 258 -11.69 19.18 -26.58
N LYS A 259 -11.51 20.46 -26.93
CA LYS A 259 -12.12 21.08 -28.12
C LYS A 259 -11.63 20.38 -29.39
N SER A 260 -12.53 20.14 -30.36
CA SER A 260 -12.26 19.38 -31.59
C SER A 260 -11.05 19.89 -32.38
N GLU A 261 -10.84 21.20 -32.41
CA GLU A 261 -9.70 21.87 -33.04
C GLU A 261 -8.33 21.57 -32.38
N ASN A 262 -8.32 21.24 -31.08
CA ASN A 262 -7.10 21.09 -30.27
C ASN A 262 -6.74 19.63 -29.96
N VAL A 263 -7.59 18.66 -30.32
CA VAL A 263 -7.40 17.23 -29.99
C VAL A 263 -6.02 16.70 -30.42
N LYS A 264 -5.49 17.17 -31.55
CA LYS A 264 -4.16 16.76 -32.04
C LYS A 264 -3.02 17.17 -31.08
N MET A 265 -3.20 18.24 -30.31
CA MET A 265 -2.21 18.72 -29.35
C MET A 265 -2.03 17.76 -28.16
N ILE A 266 -3.04 16.94 -27.84
CA ILE A 266 -2.97 15.94 -26.75
C ILE A 266 -1.78 15.00 -26.95
N SER A 267 -1.58 14.51 -28.18
CA SER A 267 -0.44 13.63 -28.52
C SER A 267 0.91 14.34 -28.35
N VAL A 268 0.98 15.62 -28.72
CA VAL A 268 2.21 16.43 -28.58
C VAL A 268 2.56 16.65 -27.12
N VAL A 269 1.57 17.04 -26.30
CA VAL A 269 1.73 17.24 -24.85
C VAL A 269 2.15 15.93 -24.18
N TYR A 270 1.47 14.83 -24.50
CA TYR A 270 1.80 13.50 -23.97
C TYR A 270 3.24 13.10 -24.29
N ASN A 271 3.66 13.15 -25.57
CA ASN A 271 5.00 12.73 -25.97
C ASN A 271 6.12 13.59 -25.37
N LYS A 272 5.86 14.87 -25.08
CA LYS A 272 6.83 15.76 -24.46
C LYS A 272 6.97 15.56 -22.95
N LEU A 273 5.96 15.03 -22.28
CA LEU A 273 5.92 14.94 -20.82
C LEU A 273 6.01 13.51 -20.26
N ARG A 274 5.64 12.48 -21.05
CA ARG A 274 5.54 11.08 -20.60
C ARG A 274 6.83 10.44 -20.06
N HIS A 275 7.99 11.02 -20.38
CA HIS A 275 9.29 10.49 -19.97
C HIS A 275 9.75 10.99 -18.59
N ASN A 276 9.02 11.94 -17.98
CA ASN A 276 9.30 12.41 -16.63
C ASN A 276 8.17 11.97 -15.70
N LEU A 277 8.52 11.11 -14.74
CA LEU A 277 7.60 10.51 -13.78
C LEU A 277 6.83 11.56 -12.97
N CYS A 278 7.42 12.74 -12.72
CA CYS A 278 6.79 13.82 -11.95
C CYS A 278 5.54 14.39 -12.64
N TYR A 279 5.44 14.25 -13.96
CA TYR A 279 4.32 14.79 -14.75
C TYR A 279 3.23 13.75 -15.03
N LEU A 280 3.41 12.49 -14.62
CA LEU A 280 2.44 11.42 -14.90
C LEU A 280 1.09 11.59 -14.17
N PRO A 281 1.03 12.00 -12.89
CA PRO A 281 -0.26 12.28 -12.23
C PRO A 281 -1.05 13.37 -12.94
N MET A 282 -0.38 14.45 -13.34
CA MET A 282 -0.96 15.55 -14.13
C MET A 282 -1.45 15.04 -15.50
N LEU A 283 -0.63 14.27 -16.23
CA LEU A 283 -1.04 13.70 -17.51
C LEU A 283 -2.25 12.77 -17.37
N ALA A 284 -2.29 11.94 -16.31
CA ALA A 284 -3.42 11.07 -16.03
C ALA A 284 -4.70 11.88 -15.77
N ARG A 285 -4.60 13.00 -15.04
CA ARG A 285 -5.74 13.93 -14.85
C ARG A 285 -6.22 14.53 -16.18
N ILE A 286 -5.29 14.99 -17.02
CA ILE A 286 -5.61 15.51 -18.36
C ILE A 286 -6.31 14.44 -19.21
N ILE A 287 -5.78 13.20 -19.23
CA ILE A 287 -6.36 12.08 -19.98
C ILE A 287 -7.77 11.77 -19.48
N LYS A 288 -7.97 11.64 -18.16
CA LYS A 288 -9.29 11.44 -17.58
C LYS A 288 -10.24 12.58 -17.92
N ASN A 289 -9.77 13.82 -17.91
CA ASN A 289 -10.57 14.98 -18.28
C ASN A 289 -10.74 15.14 -19.79
N CYS A 290 -9.96 14.49 -20.65
CA CYS A 290 -10.24 14.42 -22.10
C CYS A 290 -11.21 13.28 -22.43
N GLY A 291 -11.33 12.29 -21.54
CA GLY A 291 -12.33 11.23 -21.60
C GLY A 291 -12.14 10.33 -22.82
N MET A 292 -13.25 10.02 -23.51
CA MET A 292 -13.29 9.03 -24.61
C MET A 292 -12.27 9.27 -25.73
N ILE A 293 -11.83 10.52 -25.94
CA ILE A 293 -10.82 10.90 -26.94
C ILE A 293 -9.52 10.11 -26.71
N CYS A 294 -9.13 9.90 -25.46
CA CYS A 294 -7.88 9.22 -25.09
C CYS A 294 -8.05 7.71 -24.90
N LYS A 295 -9.28 7.19 -24.79
CA LYS A 295 -9.55 5.79 -24.40
C LYS A 295 -8.91 4.78 -25.33
N LYS A 296 -9.00 5.00 -26.65
CA LYS A 296 -8.38 4.11 -27.65
C LYS A 296 -6.86 4.01 -27.50
N SER A 297 -6.20 5.14 -27.22
CA SER A 297 -4.75 5.18 -27.02
C SER A 297 -4.33 4.49 -25.72
N ILE A 298 -5.09 4.64 -24.64
CA ILE A 298 -4.81 3.98 -23.37
C ILE A 298 -5.04 2.46 -23.46
N ASN A 299 -6.13 2.02 -24.09
CA ASN A 299 -6.38 0.60 -24.31
C ASN A 299 -5.26 -0.05 -25.14
N LYS A 300 -4.75 0.66 -26.15
CA LYS A 300 -3.61 0.19 -26.93
C LYS A 300 -2.35 0.02 -26.08
N ILE A 301 -2.07 0.92 -25.13
CA ILE A 301 -0.94 0.80 -24.20
C ILE A 301 -1.11 -0.44 -23.31
N LEU A 302 -2.33 -0.68 -22.78
CA LEU A 302 -2.65 -1.87 -21.99
C LEU A 302 -2.44 -3.16 -22.78
N GLU A 303 -2.95 -3.22 -24.01
CA GLU A 303 -2.79 -4.36 -24.93
C GLU A 303 -1.31 -4.61 -25.21
N GLU A 304 -0.54 -3.57 -25.56
CA GLU A 304 0.89 -3.68 -25.85
C GLU A 304 1.71 -4.20 -24.65
N MET A 305 1.31 -3.88 -23.41
CA MET A 305 1.94 -4.41 -22.19
C MET A 305 1.66 -5.89 -21.97
N ILE A 306 0.40 -6.31 -22.14
CA ILE A 306 0.00 -7.71 -21.93
C ILE A 306 0.58 -8.60 -23.03
N GLU A 307 0.63 -8.10 -24.27
CA GLU A 307 1.20 -8.82 -25.41
C GLU A 307 2.75 -8.76 -25.45
N ASN A 308 3.41 -8.17 -24.45
CA ASN A 308 4.86 -7.96 -24.38
C ASN A 308 5.44 -7.29 -25.65
N ARG A 309 4.71 -6.37 -26.29
CA ARG A 309 5.16 -5.68 -27.51
C ARG A 309 6.04 -4.46 -27.24
N ILE A 310 6.21 -4.08 -25.97
CA ILE A 310 7.06 -2.95 -25.56
C ILE A 310 8.47 -3.46 -25.28
N ASN A 311 9.39 -3.21 -26.23
CA ASN A 311 10.78 -3.68 -26.12
C ASN A 311 11.65 -2.82 -25.18
N ASN A 312 11.24 -1.57 -24.92
CA ASN A 312 11.99 -0.65 -24.07
C ASN A 312 11.48 -0.69 -22.63
N ARG A 313 12.34 -1.12 -21.70
CA ARG A 313 12.03 -1.21 -20.26
C ARG A 313 11.55 0.12 -19.68
N ASN A 314 12.14 1.24 -20.10
CA ASN A 314 11.73 2.56 -19.61
C ASN A 314 10.32 2.94 -20.09
N ASP A 315 9.96 2.60 -21.32
CA ASP A 315 8.60 2.86 -21.83
C ASP A 315 7.57 1.96 -21.15
N GLN A 316 7.95 0.72 -20.81
CA GLN A 316 7.13 -0.18 -20.01
C GLN A 316 6.89 0.39 -18.60
N ILE A 317 7.94 0.81 -17.90
CA ILE A 317 7.85 1.43 -16.56
C ILE A 317 7.00 2.70 -16.59
N ASN A 318 7.26 3.62 -17.53
CA ASN A 318 6.51 4.87 -17.66
C ASN A 318 5.03 4.59 -17.96
N GLY A 319 4.75 3.60 -18.79
CA GLY A 319 3.40 3.16 -19.07
C GLY A 319 2.72 2.60 -17.81
N ILE A 320 3.40 1.75 -17.02
CA ILE A 320 2.85 1.21 -15.77
C ILE A 320 2.51 2.33 -14.77
N TYR A 321 3.39 3.32 -14.62
CA TYR A 321 3.09 4.50 -13.81
C TYR A 321 1.84 5.24 -14.33
N LEU A 322 1.74 5.47 -15.64
CA LEU A 322 0.56 6.13 -16.20
C LEU A 322 -0.74 5.33 -15.94
N ILE A 323 -0.71 4.01 -16.15
CA ILE A 323 -1.87 3.13 -15.93
C ILE A 323 -2.29 3.15 -14.45
N THR A 324 -1.33 3.05 -13.53
CA THR A 324 -1.58 3.07 -12.08
C THR A 324 -2.10 4.43 -11.60
N GLU A 325 -1.68 5.54 -12.22
CA GLU A 325 -2.29 6.86 -11.99
C GLU A 325 -3.74 6.93 -12.50
N LEU A 326 -4.02 6.41 -13.70
CA LEU A 326 -5.36 6.40 -14.29
C LEU A 326 -6.35 5.51 -13.52
N VAL A 327 -5.87 4.47 -12.85
CA VAL A 327 -6.63 3.65 -11.91
C VAL A 327 -7.14 4.49 -10.73
N LYS A 328 -6.30 5.34 -10.13
CA LYS A 328 -6.71 6.22 -9.02
C LYS A 328 -7.78 7.22 -9.44
N PHE A 329 -7.77 7.63 -10.71
CA PHE A 329 -8.83 8.44 -11.32
C PHE A 329 -10.09 7.65 -11.71
N ARG A 330 -10.14 6.33 -11.47
CA ARG A 330 -11.21 5.41 -11.90
C ARG A 330 -11.46 5.44 -13.42
N TYR A 331 -10.44 5.80 -14.20
CA TYR A 331 -10.52 5.81 -15.66
C TYR A 331 -10.26 4.41 -16.24
N ILE A 332 -9.38 3.66 -15.59
CA ILE A 332 -9.09 2.24 -15.85
C ILE A 332 -9.78 1.40 -14.80
N ASN A 333 -10.35 0.26 -15.20
CA ASN A 333 -11.06 -0.60 -14.27
C ASN A 333 -10.06 -1.32 -13.34
N PRO A 334 -10.31 -1.41 -12.02
CA PRO A 334 -9.43 -2.16 -11.12
C PRO A 334 -9.10 -3.58 -11.58
N ASN A 335 -10.04 -4.26 -12.24
CA ASN A 335 -9.82 -5.58 -12.82
C ASN A 335 -8.69 -5.60 -13.86
N GLU A 336 -8.56 -4.56 -14.69
CA GLU A 336 -7.47 -4.46 -15.67
C GLU A 336 -6.12 -4.34 -14.97
N CYS A 337 -6.05 -3.59 -13.86
CA CYS A 337 -4.85 -3.48 -13.04
C CYS A 337 -4.48 -4.81 -12.37
N PHE A 338 -5.45 -5.56 -11.86
CA PHE A 338 -5.19 -6.88 -11.28
C PHE A 338 -4.78 -7.91 -12.36
N ASN A 339 -5.32 -7.81 -13.57
CA ASN A 339 -4.89 -8.65 -14.69
C ASN A 339 -3.43 -8.37 -15.07
N LEU A 340 -3.01 -7.09 -15.05
CA LEU A 340 -1.60 -6.73 -15.22
C LEU A 340 -0.72 -7.31 -14.10
N LEU A 341 -1.15 -7.18 -12.84
CA LEU A 341 -0.43 -7.79 -11.70
C LEU A 341 -0.26 -9.29 -11.89
N GLU A 342 -1.32 -9.99 -12.27
CA GLU A 342 -1.27 -11.43 -12.49
C GLU A 342 -0.36 -11.82 -13.66
N HIS A 343 -0.39 -11.06 -14.75
CA HIS A 343 0.48 -11.25 -15.92
C HIS A 343 1.96 -11.14 -15.54
N PHE A 344 2.37 -10.04 -14.89
CA PHE A 344 3.77 -9.85 -14.49
C PHE A 344 4.20 -10.80 -13.39
N PHE A 345 3.30 -11.17 -12.47
CA PHE A 345 3.61 -12.17 -11.45
C PHE A 345 3.87 -13.55 -12.07
N ARG A 346 3.08 -13.96 -13.07
CA ARG A 346 3.31 -15.21 -13.83
C ARG A 346 4.64 -15.19 -14.61
N GLN A 347 5.04 -14.03 -15.10
CA GLN A 347 6.34 -13.82 -15.75
C GLN A 347 7.52 -13.74 -14.77
N LYS A 348 7.25 -13.73 -13.45
CA LYS A 348 8.24 -13.50 -12.39
C LYS A 348 8.93 -12.12 -12.49
N ASP A 349 8.24 -11.12 -13.04
CA ASP A 349 8.73 -9.75 -13.06
C ASP A 349 8.30 -9.03 -11.77
N ILE A 350 9.01 -9.35 -10.69
CA ILE A 350 8.69 -8.89 -9.34
C ILE A 350 8.88 -7.37 -9.21
N GLU A 351 9.83 -6.79 -9.94
CA GLU A 351 10.04 -5.34 -9.99
C GLU A 351 8.77 -4.61 -10.44
N ILE A 352 8.18 -5.02 -11.57
CA ILE A 352 6.95 -4.40 -12.07
C ILE A 352 5.76 -4.67 -11.16
N CYS A 353 5.66 -5.87 -10.56
CA CYS A 353 4.62 -6.15 -9.57
C CYS A 353 4.70 -5.21 -8.37
N CYS A 354 5.91 -5.04 -7.81
CA CYS A 354 6.16 -4.11 -6.71
C CYS A 354 5.87 -2.67 -7.11
N LEU A 355 6.21 -2.27 -8.34
CA LEU A 355 5.92 -0.94 -8.88
C LEU A 355 4.42 -0.65 -8.95
N ILE A 356 3.62 -1.60 -9.45
CA ILE A 356 2.17 -1.47 -9.52
C ILE A 356 1.62 -1.31 -8.10
N LEU A 357 1.92 -2.26 -7.21
CA LEU A 357 1.42 -2.26 -5.83
C LEU A 357 1.85 -0.99 -5.06
N LYS A 358 3.09 -0.54 -5.24
CA LYS A 358 3.61 0.70 -4.65
C LYS A 358 2.73 1.91 -4.97
N ASN A 359 2.18 1.99 -6.18
CA ASN A 359 1.41 3.13 -6.64
C ASN A 359 -0.10 3.04 -6.35
N VAL A 360 -0.70 1.84 -6.35
CA VAL A 360 -2.16 1.67 -6.22
C VAL A 360 -2.62 1.09 -4.90
N SER A 361 -1.78 0.34 -4.18
CA SER A 361 -2.26 -0.47 -3.06
C SER A 361 -2.86 0.36 -1.93
N ARG A 362 -2.32 1.53 -1.59
CA ARG A 362 -2.95 2.41 -0.58
C ARG A 362 -4.35 2.82 -0.98
N PHE A 363 -4.52 3.26 -2.23
CA PHE A 363 -5.81 3.64 -2.77
C PHE A 363 -6.82 2.48 -2.74
N TYR A 364 -6.39 1.26 -3.06
CA TYR A 364 -7.26 0.07 -3.01
C TYR A 364 -7.51 -0.48 -1.62
N LEU A 365 -6.58 -0.36 -0.69
CA LEU A 365 -6.74 -0.84 0.68
C LEU A 365 -7.72 0.04 1.46
N ILE A 366 -7.90 1.30 1.09
CA ILE A 366 -8.93 2.16 1.67
C ILE A 366 -10.33 1.80 1.13
N ASP A 367 -10.42 1.27 -0.09
CA ASP A 367 -11.66 0.84 -0.73
C ASP A 367 -12.11 -0.54 -0.22
N GLU A 368 -13.28 -0.61 0.43
CA GLU A 368 -13.81 -1.85 1.01
C GLU A 368 -13.95 -3.00 0.01
N GLN A 369 -14.25 -2.69 -1.26
CA GLN A 369 -14.48 -3.70 -2.29
C GLN A 369 -13.16 -4.29 -2.83
N LEU A 370 -12.08 -3.51 -2.81
CA LEU A 370 -10.79 -3.87 -3.39
C LEU A 370 -9.76 -4.29 -2.34
N ASN A 371 -10.04 -4.02 -1.06
CA ASN A 371 -9.15 -4.29 0.06
C ASN A 371 -8.73 -5.78 0.12
N SER A 372 -9.68 -6.70 0.13
CA SER A 372 -9.41 -8.15 0.27
C SER A 372 -8.49 -8.66 -0.85
N ARG A 373 -8.83 -8.36 -2.11
CA ARG A 373 -8.05 -8.77 -3.28
C ARG A 373 -6.65 -8.15 -3.31
N THR A 374 -6.51 -6.93 -2.79
CA THR A 374 -5.20 -6.26 -2.67
C THR A 374 -4.34 -6.95 -1.62
N ARG A 375 -4.92 -7.35 -0.48
CA ARG A 375 -4.21 -8.14 0.55
C ARG A 375 -3.73 -9.47 -0.01
N ASP A 376 -4.60 -10.20 -0.73
CA ASP A 376 -4.21 -11.48 -1.35
C ASP A 376 -2.99 -11.33 -2.26
N PHE A 377 -2.86 -10.22 -2.99
CA PHE A 377 -1.70 -9.95 -3.85
C PHE A 377 -0.46 -9.53 -3.05
N LEU A 378 -0.62 -8.73 -1.99
CA LEU A 378 0.48 -8.39 -1.10
C LEU A 378 1.04 -9.65 -0.45
N ASP A 379 0.20 -10.53 0.08
CA ASP A 379 0.60 -11.80 0.69
C ASP A 379 1.31 -12.72 -0.31
N LYS A 380 0.86 -12.76 -1.57
CA LYS A 380 1.56 -13.47 -2.65
C LYS A 380 2.98 -12.94 -2.85
N ILE A 381 3.16 -11.62 -2.92
CA ILE A 381 4.49 -11.01 -3.09
C ILE A 381 5.37 -11.19 -1.85
N LEU A 382 4.80 -11.05 -0.64
CA LEU A 382 5.52 -11.25 0.61
C LEU A 382 5.97 -12.70 0.78
N SER A 383 5.11 -13.67 0.47
CA SER A 383 5.45 -15.10 0.48
C SER A 383 6.52 -15.45 -0.56
N TYR A 384 6.59 -14.70 -1.67
CA TYR A 384 7.68 -14.78 -2.63
C TYR A 384 9.01 -14.30 -2.05
N GLY A 385 8.99 -13.43 -1.03
CA GLY A 385 10.18 -12.88 -0.38
C GLY A 385 11.17 -13.94 0.14
N ASN A 386 10.70 -15.13 0.53
CA ASN A 386 11.60 -16.22 0.94
C ASN A 386 12.43 -16.81 -0.21
N LYS A 387 12.09 -16.47 -1.47
CA LYS A 387 12.73 -16.93 -2.69
C LYS A 387 13.32 -15.77 -3.51
N CYS A 388 13.30 -14.54 -2.99
CA CYS A 388 13.77 -13.36 -3.72
C CYS A 388 15.30 -13.27 -3.80
N SER A 389 15.79 -12.78 -4.94
CA SER A 389 17.14 -12.23 -5.05
C SER A 389 17.30 -10.96 -4.22
N ASN A 390 18.52 -10.59 -3.85
CA ASN A 390 18.79 -9.37 -3.07
C ASN A 390 18.17 -8.10 -3.71
N ILE A 391 18.12 -8.02 -5.04
CA ILE A 391 17.56 -6.89 -5.78
C ILE A 391 16.02 -6.87 -5.65
N GLU A 392 15.37 -8.01 -5.82
CA GLU A 392 13.91 -8.12 -5.66
C GLU A 392 13.48 -7.81 -4.23
N CYS A 393 14.27 -8.22 -3.23
CA CYS A 393 13.98 -7.88 -1.85
C CYS A 393 14.05 -6.35 -1.61
N ILE A 394 14.88 -5.60 -2.34
CA ILE A 394 14.88 -4.12 -2.30
C ILE A 394 13.55 -3.56 -2.82
N PHE A 395 13.07 -4.05 -3.96
CA PHE A 395 11.79 -3.59 -4.54
C PHE A 395 10.60 -3.94 -3.64
N ILE A 396 10.60 -5.14 -3.04
CA ILE A 396 9.56 -5.57 -2.10
C ILE A 396 9.56 -4.64 -0.88
N ASN A 397 10.73 -4.36 -0.30
CA ASN A 397 10.84 -3.47 0.87
C ASN A 397 10.41 -2.04 0.54
N ASP A 398 10.86 -1.48 -0.59
CA ASP A 398 10.45 -0.15 -1.05
C ASP A 398 8.92 -0.07 -1.24
N MET A 399 8.32 -1.09 -1.85
CA MET A 399 6.86 -1.19 -1.97
C MET A 399 6.17 -1.22 -0.60
N ILE A 400 6.58 -2.10 0.32
CA ILE A 400 5.99 -2.22 1.67
C ILE A 400 6.04 -0.88 2.40
N THR A 401 7.19 -0.20 2.39
CA THR A 401 7.35 1.08 3.10
C THR A 401 6.43 2.17 2.55
N LYS A 402 6.08 2.12 1.26
CA LYS A 402 5.16 3.07 0.66
C LYS A 402 3.71 2.69 0.88
N VAL A 403 3.37 1.40 0.93
CA VAL A 403 2.00 0.91 1.19
C VAL A 403 1.62 1.10 2.66
N PHE A 404 2.54 0.77 3.55
CA PHE A 404 2.45 0.92 5.00
C PHE A 404 3.45 1.98 5.46
N PRO A 405 3.23 3.27 5.09
CA PRO A 405 3.97 4.34 5.71
C PRO A 405 3.67 4.24 7.20
N LYS A 406 4.72 4.13 8.01
CA LYS A 406 4.55 4.11 9.46
C LYS A 406 3.77 5.38 9.83
N ASN A 407 2.61 5.24 10.48
CA ASN A 407 1.82 6.37 10.95
C ASN A 407 2.77 7.36 11.63
N GLU A 408 2.72 8.64 11.26
CA GLU A 408 3.54 9.70 11.88
C GLU A 408 3.29 9.78 13.41
N THR A 409 2.19 9.20 13.90
CA THR A 409 1.88 9.06 15.33
C THR A 409 2.70 7.96 16.01
N ASN A 410 3.07 6.90 15.29
CA ASN A 410 4.12 5.97 15.69
C ASN A 410 5.44 6.39 15.03
N ASN A 411 5.82 7.65 15.29
CA ASN A 411 7.22 8.01 15.43
C ASN A 411 7.87 6.98 16.39
N LEU A 412 8.36 5.87 15.82
CA LEU A 412 9.78 5.58 15.93
C LEU A 412 10.42 6.96 15.97
N MET A 413 10.91 7.34 17.15
CA MET A 413 11.85 8.42 17.33
C MET A 413 12.55 8.61 16.01
N ASN A 414 12.20 9.69 15.30
CA ASN A 414 12.70 10.04 13.98
C ASN A 414 14.13 9.53 13.94
N LEU A 415 14.54 8.57 13.09
CA LEU A 415 15.92 8.04 13.24
C LEU A 415 16.91 9.22 13.27
N ASP A 416 16.62 10.29 12.53
CA ASP A 416 17.39 11.52 12.57
C ASP A 416 17.23 12.30 13.90
N GLY A 417 16.07 12.24 14.56
CA GLY A 417 15.84 12.70 15.94
C GLY A 417 16.48 11.81 17.01
N PHE A 418 16.35 10.48 16.96
CA PHE A 418 17.08 9.54 17.82
C PHE A 418 18.59 9.71 17.69
N LEU A 419 19.10 9.82 16.45
CA LEU A 419 20.50 10.11 16.20
C LEU A 419 20.86 11.51 16.72
N SER A 420 20.06 12.52 16.41
CA SER A 420 20.29 13.89 16.92
C SER A 420 20.23 13.97 18.43
N ASP A 421 19.41 13.18 19.12
CA ASP A 421 19.18 13.30 20.56
C ASP A 421 20.11 12.39 21.37
N HIS A 422 20.35 11.16 20.91
CA HIS A 422 21.12 10.16 21.67
C HIS A 422 22.60 10.12 21.28
N PHE A 423 22.97 10.71 20.14
CA PHE A 423 24.34 10.74 19.64
C PHE A 423 24.90 12.18 19.67
N GLN A 424 24.66 12.88 20.78
CA GLN A 424 25.37 14.09 21.18
C GLN A 424 26.44 13.73 22.21
N LYS A 425 27.58 14.42 22.17
CA LYS A 425 28.72 14.18 23.07
C LYS A 425 28.35 14.19 24.56
N ASP A 426 27.38 15.02 24.96
CA ASP A 426 26.97 15.17 26.36
C ASP A 426 25.93 14.13 26.81
N ILE A 427 25.27 13.46 25.87
CA ILE A 427 24.17 12.51 26.14
C ILE A 427 24.66 11.06 25.99
N PHE A 428 25.54 10.80 25.03
CA PHE A 428 26.06 9.48 24.77
C PHE A 428 27.01 9.01 25.87
N LYS A 429 26.58 8.05 26.69
CA LYS A 429 27.42 7.45 27.74
C LYS A 429 28.29 6.34 27.18
N PHE A 430 29.61 6.53 27.23
CA PHE A 430 30.58 5.47 26.96
C PHE A 430 30.38 4.31 27.95
N ASN A 431 30.42 3.06 27.46
CA ASN A 431 30.04 1.85 28.21
C ASN A 431 28.58 1.81 28.72
N GLY A 432 27.72 2.69 28.24
CA GLY A 432 26.27 2.61 28.48
C GLY A 432 25.60 1.50 27.65
N GLU A 433 24.32 1.27 27.90
CA GLU A 433 23.52 0.24 27.22
C GLU A 433 23.54 0.42 25.69
N LEU A 434 23.38 1.66 25.21
CA LEU A 434 23.45 1.99 23.79
C LEU A 434 24.83 1.66 23.18
N TYR A 435 25.93 1.93 23.90
CA TYR A 435 27.27 1.60 23.44
C TYR A 435 27.47 0.09 23.29
N GLU A 436 27.00 -0.71 24.25
CA GLU A 436 27.08 -2.17 24.18
C GLU A 436 26.24 -2.76 23.04
N ILE A 437 25.10 -2.15 22.73
CA ILE A 437 24.28 -2.51 21.55
C ILE A 437 25.05 -2.20 20.25
N LEU A 438 25.64 -1.01 20.15
CA LEU A 438 26.43 -0.61 18.98
C LEU A 438 27.64 -1.54 18.79
N LYS A 439 28.32 -1.93 19.87
CA LYS A 439 29.44 -2.88 19.86
C LYS A 439 29.07 -4.23 19.23
N LYS A 440 27.85 -4.71 19.49
CA LYS A 440 27.31 -5.94 18.90
C LYS A 440 26.89 -5.75 17.44
N ASN A 441 26.57 -4.54 17.00
CA ASN A 441 26.05 -4.25 15.66
C ASN A 441 26.97 -3.32 14.84
N LYS A 442 28.13 -3.84 14.43
CA LYS A 442 29.11 -3.12 13.60
C LYS A 442 28.54 -2.61 12.27
N LYS A 443 27.56 -3.32 11.68
CA LYS A 443 26.89 -2.90 10.43
C LYS A 443 26.12 -1.60 10.62
N PHE A 444 25.41 -1.47 11.75
CA PHE A 444 24.70 -0.24 12.07
C PHE A 444 25.67 0.92 12.31
N VAL A 445 26.75 0.71 13.08
CA VAL A 445 27.79 1.72 13.30
C VAL A 445 28.39 2.22 11.98
N PHE A 446 28.71 1.31 11.06
CA PHE A 446 29.20 1.68 9.73
C PHE A 446 28.15 2.48 8.94
N SER A 447 26.88 2.09 9.02
CA SER A 447 25.77 2.84 8.40
C SER A 447 25.65 4.27 8.94
N LEU A 448 25.83 4.46 10.25
CA LEU A 448 25.82 5.81 10.86
C LEU A 448 26.94 6.67 10.30
N LEU A 449 28.15 6.11 10.26
CA LEU A 449 29.34 6.79 9.76
C LEU A 449 29.17 7.16 8.27
N CYS A 450 28.49 6.34 7.47
CA CYS A 450 28.19 6.62 6.07
C CYS A 450 27.18 7.77 5.84
N THR A 451 26.55 8.31 6.89
CA THR A 451 25.56 9.40 6.79
C THR A 451 25.95 10.62 7.64
N PRO A 452 27.14 11.21 7.44
CA PRO A 452 27.67 12.22 8.35
C PRO A 452 26.86 13.52 8.39
N TRP A 453 26.15 13.87 7.31
CA TRP A 453 25.25 15.04 7.26
C TRP A 453 24.05 14.96 8.20
N LYS A 454 23.78 13.79 8.81
CA LYS A 454 22.71 13.61 9.80
C LYS A 454 23.12 14.02 11.21
N PHE A 455 24.42 14.24 11.46
CA PHE A 455 24.95 14.52 12.79
C PHE A 455 25.31 16.00 12.90
N LYS A 456 24.89 16.62 14.01
CA LYS A 456 25.28 18.00 14.35
C LYS A 456 26.73 18.06 14.83
N ASP A 457 27.16 17.06 15.60
CA ASP A 457 28.50 16.95 16.15
C ASP A 457 29.33 15.93 15.36
N MET A 458 30.28 16.44 14.58
CA MET A 458 31.19 15.60 13.78
C MET A 458 32.29 14.97 14.63
N ASP A 459 32.70 15.62 15.73
CA ASP A 459 33.72 15.09 16.65
C ASP A 459 33.23 13.80 17.31
N PHE A 460 31.93 13.72 17.54
CA PHE A 460 31.30 12.49 18.03
C PHE A 460 31.41 11.31 17.03
N LEU A 461 31.24 11.55 15.72
CA LEU A 461 31.44 10.50 14.70
C LEU A 461 32.89 10.02 14.64
N ILE A 462 33.83 10.96 14.78
CA ILE A 462 35.27 10.66 14.85
C ILE A 462 35.56 9.79 16.08
N PHE A 463 35.01 10.17 17.24
CA PHE A 463 35.10 9.39 18.47
C PHE A 463 34.52 7.98 18.31
N LEU A 464 33.34 7.81 17.71
CA LEU A 464 32.78 6.48 17.43
C LEU A 464 33.70 5.67 16.52
N SER A 465 34.17 6.25 15.42
CA SER A 465 35.06 5.53 14.49
C SER A 465 36.33 5.02 15.18
N GLN A 466 36.92 5.80 16.09
CA GLN A 466 38.11 5.42 16.85
C GLN A 466 37.85 4.29 17.84
N ASN A 467 36.78 4.40 18.63
CA ASN A 467 36.45 3.38 19.62
C ASN A 467 36.09 2.03 19.00
N PHE A 468 35.60 2.04 17.76
CA PHE A 468 35.30 0.84 17.00
C PHE A 468 36.45 0.36 16.11
N LEU A 469 37.61 1.04 16.14
CA LEU A 469 38.80 0.73 15.33
C LEU A 469 38.50 0.70 13.81
N LEU A 470 37.67 1.64 13.34
CA LEU A 470 37.23 1.77 11.94
C LEU A 470 37.88 2.95 11.21
N ASP A 471 38.70 3.75 11.88
CA ASP A 471 39.34 4.96 11.36
C ASP A 471 40.06 4.75 10.01
N LYS A 472 41.00 3.80 9.91
CA LYS A 472 41.74 3.56 8.65
C LYS A 472 40.82 3.12 7.50
N ILE A 473 39.89 2.21 7.80
CA ILE A 473 38.91 1.69 6.82
C ILE A 473 38.01 2.83 6.32
N ILE A 474 37.56 3.69 7.22
CA ILE A 474 36.65 4.80 6.89
C ILE A 474 37.36 5.89 6.10
N ILE A 475 38.63 6.19 6.42
CA ILE A 475 39.42 7.15 5.64
C ILE A 475 39.53 6.68 4.18
N ASP A 476 39.98 5.44 3.95
CA ASP A 476 40.12 4.92 2.59
C ASP A 476 38.77 4.82 1.86
N PHE A 477 37.72 4.39 2.56
CA PHE A 477 36.37 4.30 1.99
C PHE A 477 35.80 5.67 1.63
N PHE A 478 35.93 6.68 2.49
CA PHE A 478 35.40 8.02 2.21
C PHE A 478 36.20 8.75 1.14
N ILE A 479 37.51 8.51 1.02
CA ILE A 479 38.30 8.98 -0.13
C ILE A 479 37.69 8.46 -1.44
N PHE A 480 37.38 7.17 -1.50
CA PHE A 480 36.71 6.59 -2.67
C PHE A 480 35.34 7.22 -2.93
N ILE A 481 34.50 7.38 -1.90
CA ILE A 481 33.17 7.99 -2.03
C ILE A 481 33.27 9.45 -2.50
N ILE A 482 34.16 10.25 -1.92
CA ILE A 482 34.36 11.65 -2.31
C ILE A 482 34.76 11.75 -3.79
N ASN A 483 35.64 10.87 -4.26
CA ASN A 483 36.03 10.83 -5.67
C ASN A 483 34.85 10.44 -6.58
N LEU A 484 33.96 9.55 -6.12
CA LEU A 484 32.78 9.11 -6.87
C LEU A 484 31.68 10.19 -6.95
N ILE A 485 31.40 10.87 -5.83
CA ILE A 485 30.23 11.77 -5.72
C ILE A 485 30.59 13.25 -5.81
N GLY A 486 31.88 13.61 -5.81
CA GLY A 486 32.33 15.00 -5.70
C GLY A 486 31.82 15.91 -6.81
N GLU A 487 31.53 15.37 -8.00
CA GLU A 487 31.00 16.16 -9.11
C GLU A 487 29.49 16.43 -8.99
N THR A 488 28.73 15.46 -8.49
CA THR A 488 27.26 15.47 -8.47
C THR A 488 26.68 15.95 -7.14
N TYR A 489 27.33 15.63 -6.00
CA TYR A 489 26.82 15.89 -4.65
C TYR A 489 27.84 16.65 -3.80
N LYS A 490 28.15 17.88 -4.20
CA LYS A 490 29.18 18.75 -3.56
C LYS A 490 29.06 18.84 -2.03
N LEU A 491 27.85 19.08 -1.51
CA LEU A 491 27.63 19.22 -0.07
C LEU A 491 27.96 17.93 0.70
N LYS A 492 27.52 16.77 0.20
CA LYS A 492 27.81 15.48 0.83
C LYS A 492 29.30 15.17 0.82
N ALA A 493 29.99 15.48 -0.28
CA ALA A 493 31.44 15.34 -0.36
C ALA A 493 32.17 16.19 0.70
N ILE A 494 31.68 17.40 1.00
CA ILE A 494 32.23 18.25 2.07
C ILE A 494 32.00 17.63 3.45
N TYR A 495 30.81 17.07 3.73
CA TYR A 495 30.57 16.36 5.01
C TYR A 495 31.50 15.17 5.20
N TYR A 496 31.69 14.33 4.18
CA TYR A 496 32.67 13.24 4.23
C TYR A 496 34.10 13.75 4.46
N THR A 497 34.47 14.85 3.79
CA THR A 497 35.78 15.49 3.96
C THR A 497 36.03 15.94 5.40
N LYS A 498 35.02 16.52 6.05
CA LYS A 498 35.13 16.94 7.46
C LYS A 498 35.38 15.75 8.40
N VAL A 499 34.68 14.63 8.19
CA VAL A 499 34.92 13.41 8.98
C VAL A 499 36.34 12.87 8.75
N VAL A 500 36.78 12.78 7.48
CA VAL A 500 38.14 12.34 7.15
C VAL A 500 39.18 13.26 7.79
N SER A 501 39.00 14.58 7.72
CA SER A 501 39.89 15.57 8.32
C SER A 501 40.07 15.33 9.82
N GLY A 502 38.97 15.10 10.55
CA GLY A 502 39.04 14.86 11.98
C GLY A 502 39.58 13.48 12.36
N LEU A 503 39.37 12.45 11.55
CA LEU A 503 40.03 11.15 11.74
C LEU A 503 41.55 11.25 11.53
N LEU A 504 41.98 12.02 10.53
CA LEU A 504 43.39 12.24 10.23
C LEU A 504 44.14 12.96 11.35
N ARG A 505 43.46 13.77 12.19
CA ARG A 505 44.06 14.41 13.38
C ARG A 505 44.73 13.42 14.33
N CYS A 506 44.22 12.20 14.37
CA CYS A 506 44.66 11.18 15.34
C CYS A 506 45.68 10.21 14.75
N ILE A 507 46.13 10.48 13.53
CA ILE A 507 47.12 9.69 12.80
C ILE A 507 48.43 10.50 12.72
N ASP A 508 49.56 9.79 12.58
CA ASP A 508 50.86 10.42 12.43
C ASP A 508 50.99 11.32 11.19
N TYR A 509 51.94 12.23 11.23
CA TYR A 509 52.13 13.23 10.17
C TYR A 509 52.53 12.61 8.81
N THR A 510 53.17 11.43 8.80
CA THR A 510 53.60 10.78 7.55
C THR A 510 52.42 10.16 6.82
N GLU A 511 51.51 9.53 7.55
CA GLU A 511 50.25 9.02 7.00
C GLU A 511 49.34 10.18 6.56
N GLN A 512 49.26 11.28 7.32
CA GLN A 512 48.51 12.48 6.91
C GLN A 512 48.96 12.99 5.52
N GLU A 513 50.28 13.08 5.27
CA GLU A 513 50.85 13.48 3.97
C GLU A 513 50.47 12.53 2.84
N ASN A 514 50.53 11.22 3.08
CA ASN A 514 50.15 10.21 2.10
C ASN A 514 48.68 10.38 1.68
N PHE A 515 47.80 10.68 2.62
CA PHE A 515 46.39 10.91 2.32
C PHE A 515 46.16 12.21 1.53
N ILE A 516 46.82 13.31 1.90
CA ILE A 516 46.72 14.57 1.14
C ILE A 516 47.12 14.37 -0.32
N ASN A 517 48.19 13.60 -0.57
CA ASN A 517 48.63 13.27 -1.93
C ASN A 517 47.56 12.51 -2.72
N LYS A 518 46.81 11.59 -2.10
CA LYS A 518 45.65 10.94 -2.73
C LYS A 518 44.57 11.96 -3.12
N PHE A 519 44.31 12.96 -2.28
CA PHE A 519 43.32 14.02 -2.59
C PHE A 519 43.75 14.93 -3.75
N TYR A 520 45.04 15.27 -3.87
CA TYR A 520 45.54 16.00 -5.04
C TYR A 520 45.32 15.24 -6.36
N GLN A 521 45.40 13.90 -6.30
CA GLN A 521 45.25 13.00 -7.45
C GLN A 521 43.78 12.70 -7.83
N MET A 522 42.79 13.13 -7.05
CA MET A 522 41.36 12.84 -7.33
C MET A 522 40.91 13.38 -8.70
N ASN A 523 40.01 12.65 -9.38
CA ASN A 523 39.49 13.05 -10.68
C ASN A 523 38.15 13.81 -10.53
N ILE A 524 38.22 15.00 -9.95
CA ILE A 524 37.07 15.89 -9.74
C ILE A 524 37.41 17.33 -10.16
N LYS A 525 36.39 18.14 -10.44
CA LYS A 525 36.55 19.57 -10.79
C LYS A 525 37.49 20.31 -9.84
N LYS A 526 38.41 21.10 -10.41
CA LYS A 526 39.50 21.77 -9.67
C LYS A 526 39.00 22.59 -8.47
N GLU A 527 37.90 23.33 -8.61
CA GLU A 527 37.32 24.12 -7.52
C GLU A 527 36.88 23.25 -6.33
N VAL A 528 36.14 22.18 -6.59
CA VAL A 528 35.65 21.26 -5.54
C VAL A 528 36.83 20.54 -4.89
N LYS A 529 37.83 20.15 -5.69
CA LYS A 529 39.07 19.56 -5.18
C LYS A 529 39.77 20.47 -4.18
N VAL A 530 39.95 21.75 -4.52
CA VAL A 530 40.63 22.72 -3.65
C VAL A 530 39.85 22.96 -2.36
N ARG A 531 38.51 23.08 -2.43
CA ARG A 531 37.66 23.18 -1.22
C ARG A 531 37.82 21.98 -0.30
N ILE A 532 37.83 20.78 -0.86
CA ILE A 532 38.05 19.53 -0.11
C ILE A 532 39.42 19.55 0.56
N ILE A 533 40.48 19.92 -0.16
CA ILE A 533 41.85 19.92 0.36
C ILE A 533 42.04 20.96 1.47
N ILE A 534 41.52 22.18 1.29
CA ILE A 534 41.57 23.21 2.35
C ILE A 534 40.79 22.73 3.59
N SER A 535 39.60 22.16 3.40
CA SER A 535 38.80 21.61 4.51
C SER A 535 39.54 20.48 5.23
N LEU A 536 40.22 19.60 4.48
CA LEU A 536 41.00 18.50 5.03
C LEU A 536 42.18 18.98 5.87
N ILE A 537 42.95 19.93 5.33
CA ILE A 537 44.15 20.49 5.98
C ILE A 537 43.78 21.36 7.19
N SER A 538 42.61 22.01 7.20
CA SER A 538 42.14 22.81 8.33
C SER A 538 42.11 22.03 9.66
N GLY A 539 41.85 20.72 9.58
CA GLY A 539 41.88 19.85 10.75
C GLY A 539 43.27 19.40 11.18
N MET A 540 44.30 19.50 10.35
CA MET A 540 45.59 18.84 10.60
C MET A 540 46.55 19.65 11.50
N GLY A 541 47.68 19.04 11.87
CA GLY A 541 48.73 19.68 12.66
C GLY A 541 49.43 20.83 11.94
N TYR A 542 50.03 21.74 12.71
CA TYR A 542 50.70 22.95 12.21
C TYR A 542 51.74 22.68 11.12
N CYS A 543 52.55 21.62 11.28
CA CYS A 543 53.60 21.27 10.32
C CYS A 543 53.04 20.93 8.93
N VAL A 544 51.95 20.19 8.88
CA VAL A 544 51.29 19.79 7.62
C VAL A 544 50.64 21.01 6.97
N LYS A 545 49.93 21.84 7.75
CA LYS A 545 49.33 23.09 7.26
C LYS A 545 50.37 24.00 6.59
N THR A 546 51.48 24.25 7.28
CA THR A 546 52.54 25.16 6.82
C THR A 546 53.16 24.68 5.50
N ARG A 547 53.34 23.37 5.33
CA ARG A 547 53.94 22.78 4.12
C ARG A 547 53.06 22.90 2.89
N HIS A 548 51.73 22.78 3.04
CA HIS A 548 50.79 22.79 1.91
C HIS A 548 50.30 24.20 1.52
N ILE A 549 50.41 25.19 2.40
CA ILE A 549 49.96 26.57 2.12
C ILE A 549 50.60 27.21 0.89
N PRO A 550 51.92 27.12 0.64
CA PRO A 550 52.52 27.71 -0.56
C PRO A 550 51.90 27.16 -1.85
N PHE A 551 51.67 25.85 -1.89
CA PHE A 551 51.02 25.19 -3.04
C PHE A 551 49.55 25.59 -3.19
N LEU A 552 48.82 25.67 -2.08
CA LEU A 552 47.42 26.14 -2.09
C LEU A 552 47.31 27.60 -2.54
N LYS A 553 48.22 28.49 -2.11
CA LYS A 553 48.29 29.89 -2.59
C LYS A 553 48.44 29.95 -4.11
N GLN A 554 49.31 29.11 -4.68
CA GLN A 554 49.50 29.04 -6.14
C GLN A 554 48.26 28.54 -6.88
N ILE A 555 47.56 27.53 -6.35
CA ILE A 555 46.35 27.01 -7.02
C ILE A 555 45.17 27.98 -6.87
N CYS A 556 44.96 28.55 -5.69
CA CYS A 556 43.82 29.41 -5.42
C CYS A 556 43.88 30.71 -6.23
N SER A 557 45.08 31.26 -6.49
CA SER A 557 45.25 32.44 -7.36
C SER A 557 44.83 32.17 -8.81
N GLN A 558 44.90 30.92 -9.28
CA GLN A 558 44.46 30.53 -10.62
C GLN A 558 42.94 30.36 -10.75
N LEU A 559 42.24 30.04 -9.65
CA LEU A 559 40.80 29.71 -9.67
C LEU A 559 39.87 30.94 -9.61
N ARG A 560 40.36 32.10 -9.17
CA ARG A 560 39.58 33.36 -9.07
C ARG A 560 38.21 33.22 -8.37
N SER A 561 38.09 32.29 -7.42
CA SER A 561 36.87 32.09 -6.63
C SER A 561 37.04 32.75 -5.26
N VAL A 562 36.19 33.74 -4.96
CA VAL A 562 36.19 34.49 -3.69
C VAL A 562 36.03 33.55 -2.50
N GLU A 563 35.06 32.62 -2.56
CA GLU A 563 34.85 31.61 -1.51
C GLU A 563 36.12 30.79 -1.21
N ILE A 564 36.85 30.35 -2.24
CA ILE A 564 38.08 29.57 -2.08
C ILE A 564 39.21 30.43 -1.47
N GLN A 565 39.28 31.70 -1.85
CA GLN A 565 40.24 32.65 -1.27
C GLN A 565 39.94 32.88 0.22
N ASN A 566 38.66 32.99 0.60
CA ASN A 566 38.24 33.14 2.00
C ASN A 566 38.57 31.90 2.83
N LEU A 567 38.32 30.71 2.29
CA LEU A 567 38.70 29.46 2.94
C LEU A 567 40.23 29.37 3.17
N LEU A 568 41.02 29.80 2.19
CA LEU A 568 42.47 29.82 2.30
C LEU A 568 42.96 30.91 3.28
N PHE A 569 42.32 32.07 3.30
CA PHE A 569 42.59 33.14 4.25
C PHE A 569 42.40 32.64 5.70
N ASN A 570 41.23 32.07 5.99
CA ASN A 570 40.91 31.50 7.31
C ASN A 570 41.91 30.41 7.71
N LEU A 571 42.34 29.57 6.76
CA LEU A 571 43.38 28.57 7.01
C LEU A 571 44.73 29.21 7.38
N CYS A 572 45.16 30.26 6.65
CA CYS A 572 46.41 30.97 6.92
C CYS A 572 46.37 31.70 8.27
N GLU A 573 45.25 32.35 8.59
CA GLU A 573 45.04 33.03 9.87
C GLU A 573 45.12 32.04 11.04
N SER A 574 44.52 30.84 10.89
CA SER A 574 44.54 29.79 11.93
C SER A 574 45.95 29.33 12.35
N ILE A 575 46.98 29.65 11.56
CA ILE A 575 48.38 29.33 11.86
C ILE A 575 49.29 30.57 11.90
N GLY A 576 48.73 31.78 11.92
CA GLY A 576 49.49 33.02 11.99
C GLY A 576 50.31 33.37 10.73
N VAL A 577 49.96 32.82 9.57
CA VAL A 577 50.61 33.14 8.29
C VAL A 577 49.89 34.32 7.62
N LYS A 578 50.62 35.38 7.29
CA LYS A 578 50.06 36.53 6.56
C LYS A 578 49.55 36.09 5.16
N TYR A 579 48.33 36.53 4.84
CA TYR A 579 47.71 36.39 3.53
C TYR A 579 47.63 37.78 2.88
N GLU A 580 48.33 37.98 1.77
CA GLU A 580 48.61 39.31 1.20
C GLU A 580 47.49 39.83 0.27
N VAL A 581 46.43 39.05 0.03
CA VAL A 581 45.34 39.44 -0.87
C VAL A 581 44.22 40.09 -0.07
N SER A 582 43.86 41.33 -0.40
CA SER A 582 42.68 42.03 0.12
C SER A 582 41.42 41.27 -0.30
N VAL A 583 40.70 40.72 0.68
CA VAL A 583 39.38 40.10 0.46
C VAL A 583 38.34 41.22 0.54
N ASP A 584 37.53 41.40 -0.50
CA ASP A 584 36.38 42.31 -0.47
C ASP A 584 35.36 41.81 0.59
N GLU A 585 34.88 42.70 1.45
CA GLU A 585 34.15 42.42 2.72
C GLU A 585 32.74 41.78 2.60
N ASP A 586 32.30 41.31 1.43
CA ASP A 586 30.93 40.83 1.18
C ASP A 586 30.68 39.35 1.59
N SER A 587 31.30 38.86 2.67
CA SER A 587 31.20 37.44 3.05
C SER A 587 29.87 37.04 3.68
N LEU A 588 29.12 37.98 4.27
CA LEU A 588 27.88 37.70 5.01
C LEU A 588 26.69 37.50 4.06
N ASP A 589 26.61 38.29 2.99
CA ASP A 589 25.48 38.27 2.05
C ASP A 589 25.47 37.00 1.17
N GLU A 590 26.64 36.43 0.91
CA GLU A 590 26.74 35.18 0.14
C GLU A 590 26.35 33.95 0.99
N GLU A 591 26.62 33.98 2.30
CA GLU A 591 26.20 32.96 3.26
C GLU A 591 24.67 33.01 3.50
N ILE A 592 24.08 34.21 3.57
CA ILE A 592 22.62 34.41 3.63
C ILE A 592 21.94 33.89 2.36
N ARG A 593 22.48 34.16 1.16
CA ARG A 593 21.93 33.63 -0.11
C ARG A 593 22.03 32.12 -0.25
N LEU A 594 22.99 31.48 0.43
CA LEU A 594 23.11 30.03 0.51
C LEU A 594 22.06 29.43 1.47
N MET A 595 21.78 30.11 2.58
CA MET A 595 20.73 29.73 3.52
C MET A 595 19.32 29.90 2.95
N GLU A 596 19.08 30.92 2.11
CA GLU A 596 17.81 31.15 1.42
C GLU A 596 17.53 30.18 0.24
N ARG A 597 18.55 29.39 -0.17
CA ARG A 597 18.44 28.37 -1.22
C ARG A 597 18.37 26.92 -0.67
N LEU A 598 18.50 26.75 0.64
CA LEU A 598 18.17 25.52 1.37
C LEU A 598 16.66 25.47 1.63
#